data_AF-A0A1L7WGQ7-F1
#
_entry.id   AF-A0A1L7WGQ7-F1
#
_cell.length_a   1.000
_cell.length_b   1.000
_cell.length_c   1.000
_cell.angle_alpha   90.00
_cell.angle_beta   90.00
_cell.angle_gamma   90.00
#
_symmetry.space_group_name_H-M   'P 1'
#
loop_
_entity.id
_entity.type
_entity.pdbx_description
1 polymer ?
#
loop_
_entity_poly.entity_id
_entity_poly.type
_entity_poly.pdbx_seq_one_letter_code
_entity_poly.pdbx_strand_id
1 'polypeptide(L)'
;MDEPLLSSLCTICRIDPPKYTCPRCAVQTCSLRCSKRHKLWASCNGKRDPTVFRPISEVATAAGIDHDYNFIHGIETRIQRSEKRLIEDLGIVEAEELEHARMGIDEKELREQDGMNGKEYARGEVQMEKILKDRKIRVIKAPKGMRRNTENTTNWNRKHRCMNWQVEWIRAPNAERTLYKALDKFPLGHVFDIMFEEERKLSMTPEQKTAERKRKAAERGPRHSKKPKLEETTITAVSTLQNSETSAWNVTSVYSIPDAVQTEPPPPQKHRDYHFYLHRPLTPASYPKVLAPLDTNQRLSDLLRNRDVMEFPTVHVLEKAPENLPPTFMLENAYLEAVGGKVPRLDIDTEMSGTGKGASDDSNDSDDTSDSSVEEGEISE
;
A
#
# COMPACT_ATOMS: atom_id res chain seq x y z
N MET A 1 -71.56 -24.89 -16.27
CA MET A 1 -70.60 -23.92 -15.68
C MET A 1 -69.75 -24.75 -14.76
N ASP A 2 -68.61 -25.24 -15.25
CA ASP A 2 -67.74 -26.13 -14.49
C ASP A 2 -67.08 -25.33 -13.36
N GLU A 3 -67.39 -25.66 -12.10
CA GLU A 3 -66.72 -25.04 -10.96
C GLU A 3 -65.23 -25.43 -10.97
N PRO A 4 -64.31 -24.45 -10.94
CA PRO A 4 -62.89 -24.74 -10.94
C PRO A 4 -62.51 -25.46 -9.63
N LEU A 5 -61.94 -26.66 -9.78
CA LEU A 5 -61.43 -27.43 -8.65
C LEU A 5 -60.42 -26.58 -7.87
N LEU A 6 -60.48 -26.62 -6.54
CA LEU A 6 -59.59 -25.85 -5.65
C LEU A 6 -58.10 -26.10 -5.90
N SER A 7 -57.74 -27.23 -6.52
CA SER A 7 -56.38 -27.58 -6.96
C SER A 7 -55.88 -26.77 -8.16
N SER A 8 -56.78 -26.14 -8.94
CA SER A 8 -56.45 -25.31 -10.10
C SER A 8 -56.20 -23.84 -9.76
N LEU A 9 -56.48 -23.44 -8.51
CA LEU A 9 -56.33 -22.07 -8.03
C LEU A 9 -55.05 -21.91 -7.21
N CYS A 10 -54.60 -20.67 -7.06
CA CYS A 10 -53.43 -20.33 -6.26
C CYS A 10 -53.53 -20.94 -4.86
N THR A 11 -52.51 -21.72 -4.47
CA THR A 11 -52.44 -22.39 -3.16
C THR A 11 -52.54 -21.44 -1.96
N ILE A 12 -52.20 -20.17 -2.17
CA ILE A 12 -52.11 -19.15 -1.13
C ILE A 12 -53.38 -18.31 -1.02
N CYS A 13 -53.96 -17.83 -2.13
CA CYS A 13 -55.16 -16.98 -2.08
C CYS A 13 -56.44 -17.69 -2.52
N ARG A 14 -56.36 -18.81 -3.26
CA ARG A 14 -57.49 -19.59 -3.80
C ARG A 14 -58.53 -18.78 -4.59
N ILE A 15 -58.12 -17.66 -5.18
CA ILE A 15 -58.99 -16.77 -5.96
C ILE A 15 -58.60 -16.85 -7.45
N ASP A 16 -57.33 -16.58 -7.75
CA ASP A 16 -56.83 -16.55 -9.12
C ASP A 16 -56.09 -17.85 -9.50
N PRO A 17 -56.03 -18.22 -10.79
CA PRO A 17 -55.17 -19.28 -11.27
C PRO A 17 -53.68 -18.95 -11.02
N PRO A 18 -52.83 -19.97 -10.75
CA PRO A 18 -51.41 -19.75 -10.50
C PRO A 18 -50.66 -19.32 -11.77
N LYS A 19 -49.69 -18.43 -11.61
CA LYS A 19 -48.81 -17.92 -12.68
C LYS A 19 -47.34 -18.26 -12.45
N TYR A 20 -46.96 -18.49 -11.20
CA TYR A 20 -45.58 -18.70 -10.79
C TYR A 20 -45.46 -19.95 -9.92
N THR A 21 -44.35 -20.67 -10.08
CA THR A 21 -44.04 -21.88 -9.30
C THR A 21 -42.77 -21.66 -8.51
N CYS A 22 -42.79 -21.95 -7.20
CA CYS A 22 -41.61 -21.82 -6.37
C CYS A 22 -40.56 -22.89 -6.71
N PRO A 23 -39.29 -22.54 -6.98
CA PRO A 23 -38.27 -23.51 -7.39
C PRO A 23 -37.78 -24.44 -6.25
N ARG A 24 -38.13 -24.14 -4.99
CA ARG A 24 -37.76 -24.97 -3.82
C ARG A 24 -38.80 -26.04 -3.51
N CYS A 25 -40.06 -25.64 -3.41
CA CYS A 25 -41.17 -26.46 -2.89
C CYS A 25 -42.30 -26.68 -3.90
N ALA A 26 -42.12 -26.23 -5.15
CA ALA A 26 -43.10 -26.31 -6.24
C ALA A 26 -44.47 -25.66 -5.96
N VAL A 27 -44.59 -24.85 -4.91
CA VAL A 27 -45.84 -24.14 -4.56
C VAL A 27 -46.21 -23.16 -5.67
N GLN A 28 -47.43 -23.33 -6.19
CA GLN A 28 -48.00 -22.53 -7.25
C GLN A 28 -48.71 -21.28 -6.70
N THR A 29 -48.37 -20.11 -7.23
CA THR A 29 -48.84 -18.80 -6.76
C THR A 29 -49.27 -17.90 -7.91
N CYS A 30 -50.31 -17.09 -7.74
CA CYS A 30 -50.83 -16.21 -8.80
C CYS A 30 -50.09 -14.86 -8.94
N SER A 31 -49.38 -14.41 -7.90
CA SER A 31 -48.80 -13.07 -7.84
C SER A 31 -47.58 -13.00 -6.93
N LEU A 32 -46.82 -11.90 -7.04
CA LEU A 32 -45.67 -11.62 -6.16
C LEU A 32 -46.07 -11.54 -4.67
N ARG A 33 -47.28 -11.06 -4.37
CA ARG A 33 -47.80 -11.02 -2.99
C ARG A 33 -47.97 -12.45 -2.44
N CYS A 34 -48.60 -13.32 -3.23
CA CYS A 34 -48.75 -14.73 -2.87
C CYS A 34 -47.40 -15.47 -2.80
N SER A 35 -46.46 -15.13 -3.67
CA SER A 35 -45.12 -15.73 -3.66
C SER A 35 -44.28 -15.29 -2.45
N LYS A 36 -44.39 -14.04 -1.99
CA LYS A 36 -43.76 -13.60 -0.74
C LYS A 36 -44.45 -14.21 0.49
N ARG A 37 -45.78 -14.28 0.47
CA ARG A 37 -46.57 -14.83 1.58
C ARG A 37 -46.27 -16.30 1.85
N HIS A 38 -46.15 -17.15 0.81
CA HIS A 38 -45.76 -18.54 1.03
C HIS A 38 -44.33 -18.67 1.59
N LYS A 39 -43.39 -17.83 1.13
CA LYS A 39 -42.01 -17.85 1.62
C LYS A 39 -41.94 -17.59 3.13
N LEU A 40 -42.76 -16.66 3.62
CA LEU A 40 -42.86 -16.35 5.04
C LEU A 40 -43.57 -17.47 5.82
N TRP A 41 -44.74 -17.91 5.38
CA TRP A 41 -45.54 -18.90 6.12
C TRP A 41 -44.91 -20.30 6.14
N ALA A 42 -44.28 -20.72 5.04
CA ALA A 42 -43.65 -22.03 4.92
C ALA A 42 -42.14 -22.01 5.25
N SER A 43 -41.62 -20.91 5.80
CA SER A 43 -40.17 -20.72 6.04
C SER A 43 -39.31 -21.12 4.83
N CYS A 44 -39.76 -20.75 3.64
CA CYS A 44 -39.17 -21.16 2.37
C CYS A 44 -38.24 -20.06 1.84
N ASN A 45 -36.95 -20.37 1.70
CA ASN A 45 -35.96 -19.43 1.15
C ASN A 45 -36.17 -19.11 -0.36
N GLY A 46 -37.04 -19.86 -1.04
CA GLY A 46 -37.35 -19.69 -2.45
C GLY A 46 -36.19 -19.97 -3.41
N LYS A 47 -35.11 -20.58 -2.93
CA LYS A 47 -33.96 -21.03 -3.72
C LYS A 47 -34.05 -22.54 -3.87
N ARG A 48 -33.84 -23.04 -5.09
CA ARG A 48 -33.74 -24.48 -5.35
C ARG A 48 -32.60 -25.04 -4.49
N ASP A 49 -32.84 -26.16 -3.85
CA ASP A 49 -31.81 -26.86 -3.10
C ASP A 49 -31.07 -27.82 -4.06
N PRO A 50 -29.78 -27.58 -4.35
CA PRO A 50 -29.01 -28.43 -5.26
C PRO A 50 -28.64 -29.78 -4.62
N THR A 51 -28.78 -29.93 -3.29
CA THR A 51 -28.34 -31.12 -2.54
C THR A 51 -29.42 -32.17 -2.31
N VAL A 52 -30.60 -31.97 -2.91
CA VAL A 52 -31.72 -32.91 -2.78
C VAL A 52 -31.36 -34.23 -3.47
N PHE A 53 -31.52 -35.33 -2.73
CA PHE A 53 -31.29 -36.67 -3.24
C PHE A 53 -32.13 -36.93 -4.50
N ARG A 54 -31.47 -37.39 -5.55
CA ARG A 54 -32.09 -37.91 -6.77
C ARG A 54 -31.61 -39.33 -7.02
N PRO A 55 -32.51 -40.26 -7.40
CA PRO A 55 -32.09 -41.61 -7.75
C PRO A 55 -31.17 -41.58 -8.99
N ILE A 56 -30.23 -42.53 -9.06
CA ILE A 56 -29.21 -42.56 -10.11
C ILE A 56 -29.79 -42.59 -11.53
N SER A 57 -30.97 -43.20 -11.69
CA SER A 57 -31.72 -43.23 -12.95
C SER A 57 -32.17 -41.86 -13.44
N GLU A 58 -32.40 -40.90 -12.54
CA GLU A 58 -32.75 -39.52 -12.89
C GLU A 58 -31.49 -38.67 -13.15
N VAL A 59 -30.39 -38.97 -12.47
CA VAL A 59 -29.12 -38.24 -12.62
C VAL A 59 -28.44 -38.60 -13.94
N ALA A 60 -28.49 -39.87 -14.34
CA ALA A 60 -27.96 -40.38 -15.61
C ALA A 60 -28.83 -40.00 -16.84
N THR A 61 -29.49 -38.84 -16.79
CA THR A 61 -30.22 -38.23 -17.91
C THR A 61 -29.56 -36.92 -18.30
N ALA A 62 -29.75 -36.47 -19.55
CA ALA A 62 -29.19 -35.19 -20.02
C ALA A 62 -29.56 -34.02 -19.09
N ALA A 63 -30.82 -33.96 -18.62
CA ALA A 63 -31.28 -32.94 -17.69
C ALA A 63 -30.65 -33.04 -16.29
N GLY A 64 -30.31 -34.26 -15.85
CA GLY A 64 -29.58 -34.49 -14.60
C GLY A 64 -28.12 -34.02 -14.69
N ILE A 65 -27.44 -34.33 -15.79
CA ILE A 65 -26.07 -33.87 -16.06
C ILE A 65 -26.00 -32.35 -16.16
N ASP A 66 -26.94 -31.72 -16.88
CA ASP A 66 -27.02 -30.27 -17.00
C ASP A 66 -27.21 -29.58 -15.64
N HIS A 67 -27.99 -30.19 -14.75
CA HIS A 67 -28.19 -29.67 -13.40
C HIS A 67 -26.88 -29.61 -12.61
N ASP A 68 -26.11 -30.71 -12.62
CA ASP A 68 -24.86 -30.81 -11.87
C ASP A 68 -23.77 -29.94 -12.50
N TYR A 69 -23.72 -29.89 -13.83
CA TYR A 69 -22.83 -28.97 -14.55
C TYR A 69 -23.10 -27.52 -14.16
N ASN A 70 -24.36 -27.08 -14.17
CA ASN A 70 -24.71 -25.71 -13.78
C ASN A 70 -24.37 -25.40 -12.32
N PHE A 71 -24.48 -26.39 -11.43
CA PHE A 71 -24.09 -26.24 -10.03
C PHE A 71 -22.57 -26.09 -9.87
N ILE A 72 -21.78 -27.00 -10.46
CA ILE A 72 -20.32 -26.98 -10.42
C ILE A 72 -19.79 -25.70 -11.07
N HIS A 73 -20.28 -25.37 -12.26
CA HIS A 73 -19.91 -24.14 -12.96
C HIS A 73 -20.26 -22.89 -12.14
N GLY A 74 -21.40 -22.91 -11.44
CA GLY A 74 -21.79 -21.86 -10.50
C GLY A 74 -20.83 -21.69 -9.33
N ILE A 75 -20.25 -22.79 -8.83
CA ILE A 75 -19.21 -22.77 -7.78
C ILE A 75 -17.90 -22.24 -8.35
N GLU A 76 -17.42 -22.79 -9.46
CA GLU A 76 -16.18 -22.38 -10.13
C GLU A 76 -16.19 -20.88 -10.43
N THR A 77 -17.28 -20.39 -11.01
CA THR A 77 -17.40 -18.96 -11.35
C THR A 77 -17.40 -18.08 -10.09
N ARG A 78 -17.94 -18.56 -8.96
CA ARG A 78 -17.89 -17.81 -7.69
C ARG A 78 -16.48 -17.78 -7.12
N ILE A 79 -15.76 -18.89 -7.18
CA ILE A 79 -14.36 -18.99 -6.77
C ILE A 79 -13.54 -18.02 -7.63
N GLN A 80 -13.60 -18.13 -8.96
CA GLN A 80 -12.89 -17.24 -9.88
C GLN A 80 -13.18 -15.74 -9.62
N ARG A 81 -14.44 -15.38 -9.38
CA ARG A 81 -14.80 -13.99 -9.01
C ARG A 81 -14.19 -13.57 -7.67
N SER A 82 -14.14 -14.47 -6.69
CA SER A 82 -13.52 -14.17 -5.39
C SER A 82 -12.01 -14.01 -5.51
N GLU A 83 -11.34 -14.85 -6.30
CA GLU A 83 -9.90 -14.77 -6.56
C GLU A 83 -9.55 -13.48 -7.29
N LYS A 84 -10.29 -13.18 -8.35
CA LYS A 84 -10.14 -11.93 -9.09
C LYS A 84 -10.26 -10.71 -8.16
N ARG A 85 -11.24 -10.73 -7.26
CA ARG A 85 -11.42 -9.65 -6.28
C ARG A 85 -10.25 -9.55 -5.30
N LEU A 86 -9.72 -10.67 -4.82
CA LEU A 86 -8.61 -10.68 -3.85
C LEU A 86 -7.29 -10.24 -4.48
N ILE A 87 -7.03 -10.65 -5.73
CA ILE A 87 -5.78 -10.41 -6.44
C ILE A 87 -5.83 -9.06 -7.17
N GLU A 88 -6.80 -8.84 -8.06
CA GLU A 88 -6.84 -7.66 -8.92
C GLU A 88 -7.45 -6.44 -8.22
N ASP A 89 -8.64 -6.59 -7.62
CA ASP A 89 -9.36 -5.43 -7.07
C ASP A 89 -8.77 -4.95 -5.74
N LEU A 90 -8.42 -5.91 -4.87
CA LEU A 90 -7.94 -5.61 -3.53
C LEU A 90 -6.43 -5.75 -3.38
N GLY A 91 -5.73 -6.54 -4.21
CA GLY A 91 -4.28 -6.73 -4.10
C GLY A 91 -3.82 -7.23 -2.72
N ILE A 92 -4.64 -8.05 -2.06
CA ILE A 92 -4.34 -8.57 -0.71
C ILE A 92 -3.45 -9.80 -0.79
N VAL A 93 -3.69 -10.64 -1.81
CA VAL A 93 -3.02 -11.93 -2.02
C VAL A 93 -2.43 -11.94 -3.43
N GLU A 94 -1.20 -12.42 -3.56
CA GLU A 94 -0.58 -12.63 -4.87
C GLU A 94 -1.12 -13.90 -5.53
N ALA A 95 -1.18 -13.95 -6.86
CA ALA A 95 -1.65 -15.15 -7.58
C ALA A 95 -0.82 -16.39 -7.22
N GLU A 96 0.49 -16.21 -7.11
CA GLU A 96 1.44 -17.24 -6.71
C GLU A 96 1.19 -17.75 -5.28
N GLU A 97 0.91 -16.85 -4.34
CA GLU A 97 0.60 -17.21 -2.94
C GLU A 97 -0.66 -18.09 -2.85
N LEU A 98 -1.66 -17.77 -3.68
CA LEU A 98 -2.90 -18.55 -3.75
C LEU A 98 -2.68 -19.93 -4.39
N GLU A 99 -1.86 -20.02 -5.43
CA GLU A 99 -1.48 -21.30 -6.05
C GLU A 99 -0.74 -22.20 -5.05
N HIS A 100 0.21 -21.65 -4.29
CA HIS A 100 0.91 -22.40 -3.24
C HIS A 100 -0.03 -22.93 -2.17
N ALA A 101 -0.99 -22.10 -1.71
CA ALA A 101 -2.00 -22.52 -0.76
C ALA A 101 -2.89 -23.65 -1.29
N ARG A 102 -3.22 -23.64 -2.59
CA ARG A 102 -3.97 -24.72 -3.25
C ARG A 102 -3.19 -26.03 -3.34
N MET A 103 -1.88 -25.94 -3.52
CA MET A 103 -0.98 -27.09 -3.59
C MET A 103 -0.63 -27.66 -2.20
N GLY A 104 -1.04 -26.98 -1.13
CA GLY A 104 -0.73 -27.38 0.25
C GLY A 104 0.76 -27.28 0.58
N ILE A 105 1.48 -26.41 -0.14
CA ILE A 105 2.91 -26.17 0.11
C ILE A 105 3.02 -25.29 1.35
N ASP A 106 3.71 -25.78 2.37
CA ASP A 106 3.92 -25.02 3.60
C ASP A 106 4.84 -23.82 3.36
N GLU A 107 4.54 -22.68 3.97
CA GLU A 107 5.35 -21.45 3.88
C GLU A 107 6.83 -21.67 4.25
N LYS A 108 7.10 -22.68 5.09
CA LYS A 108 8.45 -23.04 5.51
C LYS A 108 9.26 -23.68 4.38
N GLU A 109 8.65 -24.55 3.58
CA GLU A 109 9.30 -25.15 2.40
C GLU A 109 9.59 -24.09 1.34
N LEU A 110 8.68 -23.10 1.19
CA LEU A 110 8.88 -21.97 0.27
C LEU A 110 10.11 -21.12 0.65
N ARG A 111 10.21 -20.76 1.94
CA ARG A 111 11.34 -19.97 2.46
C ARG A 111 12.70 -20.65 2.27
N GLU A 112 12.72 -21.97 2.33
CA GLU A 112 13.94 -22.77 2.10
C GLU A 112 14.36 -22.78 0.62
N GLN A 113 13.40 -22.77 -0.31
CA GLN A 113 13.67 -22.65 -1.76
C GLN A 113 14.07 -21.23 -2.18
N ASP A 114 13.37 -20.20 -1.69
CA ASP A 114 13.62 -18.80 -2.06
C ASP A 114 14.97 -18.27 -1.56
N GLY A 115 15.49 -18.84 -0.48
CA GLY A 115 16.81 -18.52 0.06
C GLY A 115 17.97 -18.72 -0.93
N MET A 116 17.79 -19.53 -1.99
CA MET A 116 18.82 -19.76 -3.01
C MET A 116 18.79 -18.78 -4.20
N ASN A 117 17.61 -18.27 -4.59
CA ASN A 117 17.42 -17.49 -5.84
C ASN A 117 17.16 -15.97 -5.64
N GLY A 118 16.75 -15.51 -4.46
CA GLY A 118 16.35 -14.10 -4.20
C GLY A 118 17.46 -13.04 -4.08
N LYS A 119 18.69 -13.29 -4.58
CA LYS A 119 19.89 -12.53 -4.18
C LYS A 119 19.90 -11.04 -4.56
N GLU A 120 19.20 -10.62 -5.60
CA GLU A 120 19.32 -9.24 -6.12
C GLU A 120 18.31 -8.24 -5.51
N TYR A 121 17.04 -8.63 -5.33
CA TYR A 121 16.03 -7.82 -4.65
C TYR A 121 16.34 -7.75 -3.14
N ALA A 122 16.76 -8.88 -2.55
CA ALA A 122 17.23 -8.93 -1.17
C ALA A 122 18.38 -7.95 -0.90
N ARG A 123 19.30 -7.72 -1.86
CA ARG A 123 20.43 -6.81 -1.61
C ARG A 123 20.00 -5.35 -1.42
N GLY A 124 18.94 -4.91 -2.09
CA GLY A 124 18.38 -3.56 -1.92
C GLY A 124 17.64 -3.43 -0.60
N GLU A 125 16.75 -4.39 -0.30
CA GLU A 125 15.97 -4.41 0.94
C GLU A 125 16.85 -4.54 2.18
N VAL A 126 17.85 -5.44 2.17
CA VAL A 126 18.83 -5.57 3.25
C VAL A 126 19.57 -4.25 3.50
N GLN A 127 19.88 -3.48 2.45
CA GLN A 127 20.50 -2.16 2.61
C GLN A 127 19.53 -1.14 3.21
N MET A 128 18.25 -1.19 2.85
CA MET A 128 17.22 -0.36 3.45
C MET A 128 17.02 -0.70 4.93
N GLU A 129 16.82 -1.98 5.26
CA GLU A 129 16.68 -2.47 6.64
C GLU A 129 17.88 -2.09 7.51
N LYS A 130 19.09 -2.22 6.97
CA LYS A 130 20.31 -1.80 7.66
C LYS A 130 20.25 -0.30 8.02
N ILE A 131 19.84 0.56 7.11
CA ILE A 131 19.75 2.01 7.34
C ILE A 131 18.63 2.35 8.32
N LEU A 132 17.46 1.70 8.20
CA LEU A 132 16.35 1.87 9.14
C LEU A 132 16.78 1.50 10.56
N LYS A 133 17.49 0.37 10.71
CA LYS A 133 18.02 -0.09 12.00
C LYS A 133 19.09 0.84 12.56
N ASP A 134 20.07 1.22 11.75
CA ASP A 134 21.17 2.12 12.15
C ASP A 134 20.65 3.48 12.64
N ARG A 135 19.67 4.05 11.92
CA ARG A 135 19.04 5.33 12.25
C ARG A 135 17.86 5.21 13.21
N LYS A 136 17.56 4.00 13.70
CA LYS A 136 16.45 3.70 14.62
C LYS A 136 15.11 4.24 14.10
N ILE A 137 14.88 4.13 12.80
CA ILE A 137 13.63 4.50 12.13
C ILE A 137 12.73 3.27 12.12
N ARG A 138 11.56 3.36 12.72
CA ARG A 138 10.58 2.27 12.73
C ARG A 138 9.52 2.52 11.66
N VAL A 139 9.49 1.67 10.65
CA VAL A 139 8.47 1.73 9.59
C VAL A 139 7.39 0.71 9.91
N ILE A 140 6.18 1.20 10.19
CA ILE A 140 4.99 0.39 10.44
C ILE A 140 4.33 0.16 9.08
N LYS A 141 4.37 -1.07 8.58
CA LYS A 141 3.81 -1.39 7.26
C LYS A 141 2.29 -1.33 7.30
N ALA A 142 1.69 -0.68 6.30
CA ALA A 142 0.25 -0.74 6.07
C ALA A 142 -0.12 -2.13 5.53
N PRO A 143 -1.29 -2.69 5.89
CA PRO A 143 -1.73 -3.97 5.35
C PRO A 143 -1.76 -3.99 3.82
N LYS A 144 -1.45 -5.16 3.23
CA LYS A 144 -1.52 -5.38 1.77
C LYS A 144 -2.90 -4.94 1.24
N GLY A 145 -2.91 -4.30 0.08
CA GLY A 145 -4.14 -3.81 -0.55
C GLY A 145 -4.72 -2.51 -0.01
N MET A 146 -4.19 -1.98 1.11
CA MET A 146 -4.59 -0.65 1.59
C MET A 146 -3.90 0.46 0.79
N ARG A 147 -4.59 1.60 0.66
CA ARG A 147 -4.14 2.76 -0.13
C ARG A 147 -2.67 3.14 0.10
N ARG A 148 -2.23 3.24 1.37
CA ARG A 148 -0.83 3.61 1.67
C ARG A 148 0.16 2.55 1.20
N ASN A 149 -0.14 1.27 1.37
CA ASN A 149 0.74 0.20 0.91
C ASN A 149 0.86 0.22 -0.62
N THR A 150 -0.25 0.34 -1.34
CA THR A 150 -0.27 0.42 -2.81
C THR A 150 0.44 1.67 -3.35
N GLU A 151 0.32 2.81 -2.67
CA GLU A 151 0.97 4.06 -3.06
C GLU A 151 2.46 4.13 -2.69
N ASN A 152 2.93 3.22 -1.84
CA ASN A 152 4.32 3.21 -1.43
C ASN A 152 5.20 2.69 -2.57
N THR A 153 6.10 3.55 -3.02
CA THR A 153 7.10 3.17 -4.00
C THR A 153 8.52 3.50 -3.51
N THR A 154 8.69 3.52 -2.18
CA THR A 154 9.98 3.68 -1.52
C THR A 154 10.93 2.56 -1.94
N ASN A 155 12.12 2.91 -2.39
CA ASN A 155 13.09 1.92 -2.85
C ASN A 155 14.54 2.34 -2.61
N TRP A 156 15.45 1.39 -2.80
CA TRP A 156 16.88 1.65 -2.73
C TRP A 156 17.44 2.12 -4.07
N ASN A 157 18.03 3.32 -4.10
CA ASN A 157 18.73 3.79 -5.29
C ASN A 157 20.17 3.28 -5.31
N ARG A 158 20.44 2.27 -6.15
CA ARG A 158 21.77 1.65 -6.27
C ARG A 158 22.86 2.62 -6.76
N LYS A 159 22.53 3.52 -7.69
CA LYS A 159 23.49 4.49 -8.27
C LYS A 159 23.98 5.49 -7.23
N HIS A 160 23.08 5.96 -6.38
CA HIS A 160 23.38 6.95 -5.34
C HIS A 160 23.62 6.34 -3.97
N ARG A 161 23.44 5.01 -3.81
CA ARG A 161 23.57 4.26 -2.56
C ARG A 161 22.83 4.94 -1.40
N CYS A 162 21.59 5.35 -1.64
CA CYS A 162 20.74 5.99 -0.65
C CYS A 162 19.27 5.62 -0.86
N MET A 163 18.46 5.82 0.18
CA MET A 163 17.03 5.54 0.12
C MET A 163 16.32 6.60 -0.73
N ASN A 164 15.39 6.15 -1.55
CA ASN A 164 14.49 7.00 -2.32
C ASN A 164 13.09 6.85 -1.74
N TRP A 165 12.74 7.76 -0.84
CA TRP A 165 11.51 7.70 -0.06
C TRP A 165 10.31 8.15 -0.88
N GLN A 166 9.20 7.43 -0.77
CA GLN A 166 7.90 8.01 -1.07
C GLN A 166 7.57 9.02 0.04
N VAL A 167 7.07 10.21 -0.29
CA VAL A 167 6.68 11.21 0.72
C VAL A 167 5.28 11.72 0.40
N GLU A 168 4.43 11.81 1.42
CA GLU A 168 3.14 12.47 1.36
C GLU A 168 3.28 13.93 1.77
N TRP A 169 2.98 14.84 0.85
CA TRP A 169 2.97 16.28 1.09
C TRP A 169 1.54 16.75 1.27
N ILE A 170 1.24 17.39 2.39
CA ILE A 170 -0.08 17.97 2.68
C ILE A 170 0.07 19.48 2.86
N ARG A 171 -0.49 20.26 1.95
CA ARG A 171 -0.39 21.73 1.96
C ARG A 171 -1.65 22.35 2.55
N ALA A 172 -1.48 23.23 3.53
CA ALA A 172 -2.57 24.11 4.00
C ALA A 172 -2.60 25.41 3.16
N PRO A 173 -3.75 26.09 3.03
CA PRO A 173 -5.04 25.86 3.71
C PRO A 173 -5.94 24.78 3.09
N ASN A 174 -5.73 24.41 1.83
CA ASN A 174 -6.65 23.54 1.07
C ASN A 174 -6.52 22.03 1.37
N ALA A 175 -5.60 21.62 2.23
CA ALA A 175 -5.23 20.23 2.48
C ALA A 175 -4.89 19.45 1.20
N GLU A 176 -4.29 20.11 0.22
CA GLU A 176 -3.88 19.52 -1.04
C GLU A 176 -2.83 18.44 -0.79
N ARG A 177 -3.11 17.23 -1.29
CA ARG A 177 -2.29 16.04 -1.09
C ARG A 177 -1.52 15.72 -2.36
N THR A 178 -0.19 15.72 -2.25
CA THR A 178 0.71 15.32 -3.34
C THR A 178 1.64 14.20 -2.86
N LEU A 179 1.82 13.18 -3.69
CA LEU A 179 2.80 12.12 -3.50
C LEU A 179 4.04 12.41 -4.35
N TYR A 180 5.21 12.49 -3.73
CA TYR A 180 6.47 12.76 -4.46
C TYR A 180 7.65 12.00 -3.87
N LYS A 181 8.61 11.63 -4.72
CA LYS A 181 9.81 10.90 -4.29
C LYS A 181 10.89 11.84 -3.77
N ALA A 182 11.44 11.51 -2.61
CA ALA A 182 12.54 12.22 -1.98
C ALA A 182 13.77 11.33 -1.92
N LEU A 183 14.78 11.65 -2.74
CA LEU A 183 16.08 11.01 -2.63
C LEU A 183 16.80 11.56 -1.40
N ASP A 184 17.16 10.66 -0.47
CA ASP A 184 17.70 11.01 0.84
C ASP A 184 19.03 11.78 0.82
N LYS A 185 19.68 11.82 -0.34
CA LYS A 185 20.88 12.61 -0.59
C LYS A 185 20.64 14.13 -0.46
N PHE A 186 19.44 14.59 -0.81
CA PHE A 186 19.13 16.02 -0.90
C PHE A 186 18.41 16.53 0.36
N PRO A 187 18.62 17.81 0.74
CA PRO A 187 17.85 18.46 1.80
C PRO A 187 16.35 18.46 1.50
N LEU A 188 15.52 18.38 2.54
CA LEU A 188 14.07 18.29 2.40
C LEU A 188 13.47 19.49 1.67
N GLY A 189 13.95 20.71 1.96
CA GLY A 189 13.49 21.93 1.29
C GLY A 189 13.77 21.91 -0.22
N HIS A 190 14.95 21.43 -0.62
CA HIS A 190 15.30 21.31 -2.04
C HIS A 190 14.38 20.34 -2.79
N VAL A 191 14.00 19.22 -2.16
CA VAL A 191 13.06 18.26 -2.75
C VAL A 191 11.68 18.90 -2.93
N PHE A 192 11.22 19.67 -1.94
CA PHE A 192 9.96 20.40 -2.02
C PHE A 192 9.95 21.43 -3.16
N ASP A 193 11.04 22.18 -3.33
CA ASP A 193 11.16 23.16 -4.41
C ASP A 193 11.10 22.49 -5.79
N ILE A 194 11.78 21.35 -5.97
CA ILE A 194 11.72 20.57 -7.22
C ILE A 194 10.28 20.12 -7.48
N MET A 195 9.63 19.52 -6.48
CA MET A 195 8.25 19.04 -6.58
C MET A 195 7.29 20.18 -6.95
N PHE A 196 7.40 21.31 -6.25
CA PHE A 196 6.55 22.47 -6.48
C PHE A 196 6.78 23.09 -7.87
N GLU A 197 8.03 23.16 -8.34
CA GLU A 197 8.33 23.60 -9.70
C GLU A 197 7.77 22.66 -10.77
N GLU A 198 7.81 21.35 -10.52
CA GLU A 198 7.30 20.33 -11.44
C GLU A 198 5.78 20.42 -11.57
N GLU A 199 5.06 20.52 -10.45
CA GLU A 199 3.61 20.76 -10.44
C GLU A 199 3.25 22.05 -11.17
N ARG A 200 3.98 23.15 -10.90
CA ARG A 200 3.80 24.41 -11.62
C ARG A 200 3.98 24.19 -13.11
N LYS A 201 5.07 23.55 -13.55
CA LYS A 201 5.32 23.27 -14.98
C LYS A 201 4.21 22.42 -15.59
N LEU A 202 3.64 21.46 -14.87
CA LEU A 202 2.53 20.64 -15.36
C LEU A 202 1.26 21.48 -15.57
N SER A 203 0.95 22.39 -14.64
CA SER A 203 -0.20 23.30 -14.74
C SER A 203 -0.09 24.38 -15.83
N MET A 204 1.11 24.61 -16.38
CA MET A 204 1.34 25.65 -17.39
C MET A 204 0.80 25.23 -18.77
N THR A 205 0.18 26.19 -19.46
CA THR A 205 -0.26 26.02 -20.84
C THR A 205 0.93 25.81 -21.79
N PRO A 206 0.75 25.18 -22.96
CA PRO A 206 1.83 24.99 -23.92
C PRO A 206 2.50 26.31 -24.34
N GLU A 207 1.73 27.39 -24.49
CA GLU A 207 2.24 28.73 -24.81
C GLU A 207 3.16 29.24 -23.71
N GLN A 208 2.73 29.16 -22.45
CA GLN A 208 3.52 29.56 -21.30
C GLN A 208 4.82 28.75 -21.17
N LYS A 209 4.77 27.44 -21.44
CA LYS A 209 5.96 26.57 -21.50
C LYS A 209 6.95 27.03 -22.58
N THR A 210 6.46 27.38 -23.77
CA THR A 210 7.33 27.88 -24.86
C THR A 210 7.94 29.24 -24.54
N ALA A 211 7.18 30.14 -23.92
CA ALA A 211 7.66 31.45 -23.49
C ALA A 211 8.75 31.33 -22.42
N GLU A 212 8.57 30.47 -21.42
CA GLU A 212 9.58 30.25 -20.39
C GLU A 212 10.84 29.58 -20.95
N ARG A 213 10.71 28.64 -21.89
CA ARG A 213 11.85 28.05 -22.61
C ARG A 213 12.60 29.12 -23.41
N LYS A 214 11.89 30.00 -24.13
CA LYS A 214 12.49 31.14 -24.85
C LYS A 214 13.23 32.09 -23.90
N ARG A 215 12.65 32.40 -22.74
CA ARG A 215 13.29 33.24 -21.71
C ARG A 215 14.57 32.60 -21.17
N LYS A 216 14.52 31.32 -20.77
CA LYS A 216 15.71 30.59 -20.29
C LYS A 216 16.78 30.43 -21.36
N ALA A 217 16.39 30.30 -22.63
CA ALA A 217 17.34 30.26 -23.75
C ALA A 217 18.01 31.62 -23.98
N ALA A 218 17.28 32.72 -23.84
CA ALA A 218 17.83 34.08 -23.90
C ALA A 218 18.78 34.38 -22.74
N GLU A 219 18.43 33.96 -21.51
CA GLU A 219 19.29 34.11 -20.32
C GLU A 219 20.59 33.29 -20.40
N ARG A 220 20.59 32.17 -21.12
CA ARG A 220 21.79 31.33 -21.25
C ARG A 220 22.88 31.91 -22.14
N GLY A 221 22.58 32.95 -22.94
CA GLY A 221 23.53 33.68 -23.79
C GLY A 221 24.34 32.81 -24.77
N PRO A 222 24.98 33.40 -25.79
CA PRO A 222 25.93 32.65 -26.61
C PRO A 222 27.14 32.30 -25.74
N ARG A 223 27.31 31.01 -25.40
CA ARG A 223 28.59 30.52 -24.87
C ARG A 223 29.69 30.94 -25.84
N HIS A 224 30.70 31.65 -25.35
CA HIS A 224 31.85 32.14 -26.11
C HIS A 224 32.29 31.15 -27.20
N SER A 225 31.94 31.47 -28.45
CA SER A 225 32.64 30.97 -29.62
C SER A 225 34.05 31.58 -29.64
N LYS A 226 35.03 30.89 -29.03
CA LYS A 226 36.46 31.10 -29.30
C LYS A 226 36.81 30.19 -30.50
N LYS A 227 37.40 30.57 -31.63
CA LYS A 227 37.82 31.80 -32.33
C LYS A 227 37.78 31.43 -33.84
N PRO A 228 37.70 32.39 -34.79
CA PRO A 228 37.71 32.08 -36.22
C PRO A 228 39.13 32.04 -36.84
N LYS A 229 39.26 31.17 -37.87
CA LYS A 229 40.02 31.30 -39.14
C LYS A 229 41.55 31.04 -39.16
N LEU A 230 42.00 30.06 -39.97
CA LEU A 230 42.70 30.28 -41.25
C LEU A 230 42.91 28.97 -42.03
N GLU A 231 42.64 28.97 -43.34
CA GLU A 231 43.01 27.93 -44.31
C GLU A 231 44.44 28.18 -44.82
N GLU A 232 45.29 27.14 -44.91
CA GLU A 232 46.17 26.82 -46.05
C GLU A 232 47.08 25.57 -45.76
N THR A 233 46.86 24.53 -46.55
CA THR A 233 47.89 23.91 -47.43
C THR A 233 49.09 23.13 -46.82
N THR A 234 48.88 21.81 -46.70
CA THR A 234 49.74 20.65 -47.08
C THR A 234 50.96 20.15 -46.25
N ILE A 235 50.98 18.80 -46.18
CA ILE A 235 52.04 17.77 -46.03
C ILE A 235 52.67 17.45 -44.65
N THR A 236 52.43 16.19 -44.25
CA THR A 236 53.30 15.25 -43.50
C THR A 236 54.03 15.71 -42.24
N ALA A 237 53.60 15.18 -41.09
CA ALA A 237 54.46 14.42 -40.19
C ALA A 237 53.60 13.60 -39.22
N VAL A 238 53.76 12.28 -39.25
CA VAL A 238 53.30 11.38 -38.17
C VAL A 238 54.07 11.78 -36.92
N SER A 239 53.40 12.42 -35.95
CA SER A 239 54.01 12.70 -34.65
C SER A 239 54.15 11.39 -33.88
N THR A 240 55.39 10.96 -33.72
CA THR A 240 55.80 9.91 -32.78
C THR A 240 55.40 10.30 -31.36
N LEU A 241 54.62 9.46 -30.70
CA LEU A 241 54.09 9.65 -29.33
C LEU A 241 55.14 9.50 -28.20
N GLN A 242 56.43 9.44 -28.55
CA GLN A 242 57.53 9.26 -27.59
C GLN A 242 58.54 10.39 -27.75
N ASN A 243 58.90 11.00 -26.62
CA ASN A 243 59.83 12.13 -26.59
C ASN A 243 61.27 11.65 -26.76
N SER A 244 62.02 12.23 -27.70
CA SER A 244 63.33 11.74 -28.13
C SER A 244 64.46 11.93 -27.10
N GLU A 245 64.32 12.85 -26.15
CA GLU A 245 65.38 13.12 -25.15
C GLU A 245 65.23 12.31 -23.86
N THR A 246 64.02 11.82 -23.57
CA THR A 246 63.70 11.16 -22.29
C THR A 246 63.13 9.76 -22.44
N SER A 247 62.93 9.28 -23.68
CA SER A 247 62.37 7.97 -24.01
C SER A 247 61.03 7.67 -23.31
N ALA A 248 60.32 8.70 -22.85
CA ALA A 248 59.04 8.60 -22.18
C ALA A 248 57.88 8.82 -23.17
N TRP A 249 56.81 8.05 -22.99
CA TRP A 249 55.55 8.23 -23.71
C TRP A 249 54.75 9.34 -23.05
N ASN A 250 54.49 10.43 -23.76
CA ASN A 250 53.71 11.54 -23.24
C ASN A 250 52.22 11.19 -23.34
N VAL A 251 51.72 10.37 -22.42
CA VAL A 251 50.28 10.14 -22.27
C VAL A 251 49.70 11.26 -21.41
N THR A 252 49.33 12.36 -22.06
CA THR A 252 48.55 13.41 -21.40
C THR A 252 47.13 12.90 -21.20
N SER A 253 46.81 12.47 -19.98
CA SER A 253 45.46 12.10 -19.57
C SER A 253 44.51 13.29 -19.78
N VAL A 254 43.41 13.07 -20.50
CA VAL A 254 42.35 14.06 -20.81
C VAL A 254 41.48 14.39 -19.58
N TYR A 255 41.95 14.10 -18.37
CA TYR A 255 41.29 14.48 -17.12
C TYR A 255 42.11 15.51 -16.35
N SER A 256 42.35 16.67 -16.99
CA SER A 256 42.59 17.90 -16.25
C SER A 256 41.23 18.49 -15.89
N ILE A 257 40.77 18.18 -14.68
CA ILE A 257 39.67 18.89 -14.00
C ILE A 257 40.12 20.36 -13.88
N PRO A 258 39.36 21.34 -14.42
CA PRO A 258 39.68 22.73 -14.17
C PRO A 258 39.58 23.01 -12.68
N ASP A 259 40.65 23.58 -12.19
CA ASP A 259 40.84 24.09 -10.85
C ASP A 259 39.69 25.01 -10.41
N ALA A 260 39.48 25.05 -9.11
CA ALA A 260 38.33 25.61 -8.42
C ALA A 260 37.96 27.03 -8.89
N VAL A 261 36.81 27.15 -9.55
CA VAL A 261 35.96 28.33 -9.34
C VAL A 261 35.23 28.07 -8.02
N GLN A 262 35.72 28.70 -6.96
CA GLN A 262 34.93 28.94 -5.76
C GLN A 262 33.75 29.83 -6.19
N THR A 263 32.70 29.19 -6.71
CA THR A 263 31.39 29.81 -6.71
C THR A 263 31.04 29.88 -5.23
N GLU A 264 30.94 31.09 -4.69
CA GLU A 264 30.26 31.30 -3.42
C GLU A 264 29.01 30.42 -3.37
N PRO A 265 28.70 29.78 -2.23
CA PRO A 265 27.45 29.06 -2.10
C PRO A 265 26.33 30.00 -2.56
N PRO A 266 25.42 29.55 -3.45
CA PRO A 266 24.32 30.41 -3.86
C PRO A 266 23.68 30.96 -2.59
N PRO A 267 23.40 32.29 -2.52
CA PRO A 267 22.82 32.89 -1.33
C PRO A 267 21.63 32.05 -0.90
N PRO A 268 21.40 31.83 0.41
CA PRO A 268 20.31 31.00 0.90
C PRO A 268 19.05 31.45 0.19
N GLN A 269 18.57 30.61 -0.73
CA GLN A 269 17.37 30.90 -1.49
C GLN A 269 16.30 31.04 -0.43
N LYS A 270 15.71 32.23 -0.33
CA LYS A 270 14.67 32.55 0.66
C LYS A 270 13.66 31.44 0.62
N HIS A 271 13.72 30.53 1.59
CA HIS A 271 12.67 29.54 1.79
C HIS A 271 11.43 30.40 1.97
N ARG A 272 10.51 30.27 1.02
CA ARG A 272 9.17 30.87 1.06
C ARG A 272 8.60 30.65 2.47
N ASP A 273 7.69 31.52 2.93
CA ASP A 273 7.15 31.60 4.31
C ASP A 273 6.49 30.31 4.88
N TYR A 274 6.74 29.16 4.29
CA TYR A 274 6.31 27.84 4.70
C TYR A 274 7.24 27.20 5.74
N HIS A 275 6.60 26.56 6.70
CA HIS A 275 7.17 25.78 7.76
C HIS A 275 6.77 24.31 7.55
N PHE A 276 7.73 23.41 7.79
CA PHE A 276 7.60 22.00 7.48
C PHE A 276 7.40 21.22 8.77
N TYR A 277 6.47 20.28 8.78
CA TYR A 277 6.15 19.48 9.95
C TYR A 277 5.95 18.02 9.58
N LEU A 278 6.56 17.10 10.32
CA LEU A 278 6.31 15.67 10.19
C LEU A 278 5.08 15.29 11.00
N HIS A 279 4.17 14.52 10.40
CA HIS A 279 3.04 13.94 11.10
C HIS A 279 3.48 12.75 11.97
N ARG A 280 3.09 12.77 13.25
CA ARG A 280 3.34 11.66 14.17
C ARG A 280 2.22 10.61 14.07
N PRO A 281 2.54 9.35 13.72
CA PRO A 281 1.54 8.30 13.64
C PRO A 281 1.12 7.75 15.01
N LEU A 282 0.06 6.91 15.01
CA LEU A 282 -0.45 6.19 16.19
C LEU A 282 -0.82 7.09 17.38
N THR A 283 -1.32 8.29 17.10
CA THR A 283 -1.83 9.20 18.13
C THR A 283 -3.32 8.94 18.39
N PRO A 284 -3.78 8.93 19.67
CA PRO A 284 -5.19 8.71 19.97
C PRO A 284 -6.07 9.78 19.32
N ALA A 285 -7.25 9.38 18.82
CA ALA A 285 -8.19 10.28 18.17
C ALA A 285 -8.72 11.42 19.06
N SER A 286 -8.52 11.31 20.37
CA SER A 286 -8.81 12.35 21.38
C SER A 286 -7.95 13.60 21.21
N TYR A 287 -6.77 13.48 20.59
CA TYR A 287 -5.84 14.59 20.38
C TYR A 287 -5.94 15.13 18.95
N PRO A 288 -5.70 16.45 18.75
CA PRO A 288 -5.50 17.01 17.41
C PRO A 288 -4.32 16.35 16.70
N LYS A 289 -4.21 16.55 15.38
CA LYS A 289 -3.11 15.96 14.60
C LYS A 289 -1.76 16.43 15.13
N VAL A 290 -0.92 15.50 15.55
CA VAL A 290 0.36 15.80 16.18
C VAL A 290 1.44 15.99 15.12
N LEU A 291 2.11 17.13 15.19
CA LEU A 291 3.08 17.62 14.23
C LEU A 291 4.42 17.92 14.89
N ALA A 292 5.49 17.50 14.25
CA ALA A 292 6.86 17.73 14.70
C ALA A 292 7.59 18.66 13.72
N PRO A 293 8.06 19.84 14.15
CA PRO A 293 8.77 20.78 13.26
C PRO A 293 9.99 20.13 12.60
N LEU A 294 10.24 20.46 11.34
CA LEU A 294 11.34 19.97 10.53
C LEU A 294 12.24 21.11 10.06
N ASP A 295 13.55 20.86 10.05
CA ASP A 295 14.54 21.75 9.43
C ASP A 295 14.64 21.43 7.92
N THR A 296 14.45 22.45 7.09
CA THR A 296 14.45 22.32 5.62
C THR A 296 15.84 22.03 5.04
N ASN A 297 16.90 22.34 5.77
CA ASN A 297 18.28 22.17 5.31
C ASN A 297 18.85 20.77 5.62
N GLN A 298 18.13 19.96 6.38
CA GLN A 298 18.54 18.61 6.74
C GLN A 298 18.02 17.55 5.76
N ARG A 299 18.71 16.41 5.73
CA ARG A 299 18.32 15.23 4.94
C ARG A 299 17.16 14.50 5.61
N LEU A 300 16.31 13.87 4.80
CA LEU A 300 15.12 13.20 5.29
C LEU A 300 15.44 12.09 6.31
N SER A 301 16.48 11.29 6.09
CA SER A 301 16.87 10.21 7.01
C SER A 301 17.43 10.71 8.34
N ASP A 302 17.95 11.94 8.41
CA ASP A 302 18.34 12.56 9.68
C ASP A 302 17.11 13.07 10.42
N LEU A 303 16.16 13.66 9.70
CA LEU A 303 14.87 14.11 10.24
C LEU A 303 13.97 12.98 10.76
N LEU A 304 14.06 11.79 10.15
CA LEU A 304 13.30 10.61 10.57
C LEU A 304 13.98 9.80 11.68
N ARG A 305 15.20 10.15 12.09
CA ARG A 305 15.97 9.40 13.08
C ARG A 305 15.22 9.26 14.41
N ASN A 306 15.20 8.06 14.98
CA ASN A 306 14.46 7.72 16.20
C ASN A 306 12.92 7.91 16.12
N ARG A 307 12.33 8.02 14.92
CA ARG A 307 10.89 8.22 14.74
C ARG A 307 10.19 7.01 14.14
N ASP A 308 8.87 7.00 14.32
CA ASP A 308 7.97 6.02 13.75
C ASP A 308 7.29 6.61 12.50
N VAL A 309 7.15 5.79 11.46
CA VAL A 309 6.58 6.18 10.17
C VAL A 309 5.57 5.13 9.73
N MET A 310 4.37 5.53 9.29
CA MET A 310 3.36 4.61 8.76
C MET A 310 3.52 4.47 7.24
N GLU A 311 4.11 3.35 6.82
CA GLU A 311 4.49 2.99 5.45
C GLU A 311 5.57 3.93 4.85
N PHE A 312 5.28 5.23 4.80
CA PHE A 312 6.17 6.29 4.31
C PHE A 312 5.85 7.63 5.00
N PRO A 313 6.78 8.61 5.06
CA PRO A 313 6.60 9.83 5.85
C PRO A 313 5.53 10.77 5.27
N THR A 314 4.79 11.42 6.17
CA THR A 314 3.80 12.44 5.85
C THR A 314 4.26 13.80 6.38
N VAL A 315 4.44 14.75 5.48
CA VAL A 315 4.95 16.10 5.75
C VAL A 315 3.85 17.12 5.47
N HIS A 316 3.51 17.90 6.49
CA HIS A 316 2.64 19.06 6.41
C HIS A 316 3.47 20.31 6.11
N VAL A 317 3.00 21.09 5.14
CA VAL A 317 3.59 22.37 4.76
C VAL A 317 2.58 23.46 5.08
N LEU A 318 2.91 24.30 6.07
CA LEU A 318 2.01 25.32 6.62
C LEU A 318 2.68 26.69 6.52
N GLU A 319 1.92 27.75 6.25
CA GLU A 319 2.43 29.13 6.28
C GLU A 319 2.77 29.61 7.69
N LYS A 320 2.17 29.00 8.72
CA LYS A 320 2.31 29.43 10.11
C LYS A 320 3.51 28.77 10.78
N ALA A 321 4.25 29.59 11.53
CA ALA A 321 5.33 29.16 12.41
C ALA A 321 4.80 28.26 13.56
N PRO A 322 5.68 27.49 14.23
CA PRO A 322 5.28 26.55 15.28
C PRO A 322 4.49 27.21 16.42
N GLU A 323 4.76 28.49 16.68
CA GLU A 323 4.12 29.30 17.72
C GLU A 323 2.65 29.62 17.42
N ASN A 324 2.26 29.67 16.15
CA ASN A 324 0.94 30.11 15.68
C ASN A 324 0.18 29.01 14.94
N LEU A 325 0.30 27.76 15.38
CA LEU A 325 -0.37 26.63 14.74
C LEU A 325 -1.91 26.67 14.94
N PRO A 326 -2.70 26.32 13.91
CA PRO A 326 -4.15 26.18 14.06
C PRO A 326 -4.54 25.12 15.10
N PRO A 327 -5.71 25.25 15.77
CA PRO A 327 -6.14 24.33 16.82
C PRO A 327 -6.41 22.89 16.34
N THR A 328 -6.49 22.68 15.03
CA THR A 328 -6.57 21.34 14.42
C THR A 328 -5.27 20.54 14.54
N PHE A 329 -4.17 21.22 14.89
CA PHE A 329 -2.83 20.65 15.03
C PHE A 329 -2.29 20.87 16.44
N MET A 330 -1.43 19.95 16.88
CA MET A 330 -0.74 20.01 18.16
C MET A 330 0.75 19.73 17.94
N LEU A 331 1.63 20.43 18.66
CA LEU A 331 3.07 20.15 18.59
C LEU A 331 3.41 18.84 19.28
N GLU A 332 4.37 18.11 18.72
CA GLU A 332 4.86 16.83 19.26
C GLU A 332 5.33 16.95 20.72
N ASN A 333 6.06 18.01 21.06
CA ASN A 333 6.55 18.21 22.43
C ASN A 333 5.38 18.37 23.42
N ALA A 334 4.38 19.19 23.08
CA ALA A 334 3.18 19.38 23.90
C ALA A 334 2.37 18.08 24.06
N TYR A 335 2.29 17.27 23.00
CA TYR A 335 1.66 15.95 23.07
C TYR A 335 2.43 14.99 24.00
N LEU A 336 3.76 14.96 23.91
CA LEU A 336 4.58 14.10 24.78
C LEU A 336 4.49 14.50 26.25
N GLU A 337 4.39 15.79 26.55
CA GLU A 337 4.14 16.30 27.90
C GLU A 337 2.75 15.88 28.39
N ALA A 338 1.70 16.02 27.57
CA ALA A 338 0.33 15.65 27.92
C ALA A 338 0.16 14.15 28.20
N VAL A 339 0.92 13.29 27.51
CA VAL A 339 0.88 11.83 27.69
C VAL A 339 1.90 11.34 28.74
N GLY A 340 2.63 12.24 29.39
CA GLY A 340 3.52 11.90 30.52
C GLY A 340 4.87 11.28 30.12
N GLY A 341 5.40 11.62 28.95
CA GLY A 341 6.78 11.31 28.53
C GLY A 341 7.09 9.83 28.26
N LYS A 342 6.16 8.91 28.55
CA LYS A 342 6.25 7.49 28.23
C LYS A 342 5.04 7.09 27.42
N VAL A 343 5.05 7.37 26.12
CA VAL A 343 4.29 6.52 25.19
C VAL A 343 5.18 5.30 24.98
N PRO A 344 4.85 4.11 25.53
CA PRO A 344 5.57 2.91 25.15
C PRO A 344 5.53 2.83 23.64
N ARG A 345 6.67 2.60 23.00
CA ARG A 345 6.65 2.16 21.61
C ARG A 345 5.87 0.85 21.64
N LEU A 346 4.58 0.90 21.32
CA LEU A 346 3.76 -0.30 21.21
C LEU A 346 4.50 -1.20 20.22
N ASP A 347 4.88 -2.38 20.67
CA ASP A 347 5.38 -3.45 19.83
C ASP A 347 4.15 -4.00 19.08
N ILE A 348 3.64 -3.18 18.16
CA ILE A 348 2.75 -3.68 17.11
C ILE A 348 3.71 -4.41 16.19
N ASP A 349 3.65 -5.74 16.24
CA ASP A 349 4.38 -6.60 15.33
C ASP A 349 4.28 -6.01 13.92
N THR A 350 5.42 -5.98 13.23
CA THR A 350 5.65 -5.21 11.99
C THR A 350 4.78 -5.69 10.81
N GLU A 351 3.89 -6.64 11.09
CA GLU A 351 2.90 -7.23 10.19
C GLU A 351 1.56 -7.24 10.94
N MET A 352 0.65 -6.33 10.56
CA MET A 352 -0.77 -6.43 10.90
C MET A 352 -1.38 -7.59 10.08
N SER A 353 -0.93 -8.82 10.32
CA SER A 353 -1.54 -10.03 9.78
C SER A 353 -2.65 -10.45 10.75
N GLY A 354 -3.89 -10.38 10.27
CA GLY A 354 -5.06 -10.80 11.03
C GLY A 354 -5.05 -12.31 11.22
N THR A 355 -4.37 -12.81 12.24
CA THR A 355 -4.60 -14.15 12.78
C THR A 355 -5.05 -14.03 14.23
N GLY A 356 -6.36 -13.99 14.41
CA GLY A 356 -6.97 -14.15 15.73
C GLY A 356 -6.69 -15.56 16.24
N LYS A 357 -5.70 -15.71 17.12
CA LYS A 357 -5.56 -16.91 17.94
C LYS A 357 -6.64 -16.86 19.02
N GLY A 358 -7.63 -17.74 18.88
CA GLY A 358 -8.53 -18.09 19.98
C GLY A 358 -7.71 -18.63 21.14
N ALA A 359 -7.94 -18.08 22.32
CA ALA A 359 -7.40 -18.60 23.56
C ALA A 359 -8.00 -19.99 23.81
N SER A 360 -7.17 -21.02 23.75
CA SER A 360 -7.43 -22.33 24.34
C SER A 360 -7.13 -22.24 25.83
N ASP A 361 -8.18 -22.34 26.65
CA ASP A 361 -8.10 -22.43 28.10
C ASP A 361 -7.84 -23.90 28.46
N ASP A 362 -6.56 -24.25 28.63
CA ASP A 362 -6.13 -25.51 29.25
C ASP A 362 -6.08 -25.29 30.76
N SER A 363 -7.09 -25.79 31.48
CA SER A 363 -7.01 -25.96 32.93
C SER A 363 -6.71 -27.43 33.25
N ASN A 364 -5.47 -27.64 33.70
CA ASN A 364 -4.99 -28.85 34.35
C ASN A 364 -5.89 -29.20 35.55
N ASP A 365 -6.53 -30.36 35.49
CA ASP A 365 -7.10 -31.02 36.65
C ASP A 365 -6.05 -31.99 37.19
N SER A 366 -5.61 -31.76 38.42
CA SER A 366 -4.69 -32.64 39.15
C SER A 366 -5.33 -32.97 40.48
N ASP A 367 -5.59 -34.27 40.65
CA ASP A 367 -6.07 -34.93 41.84
C ASP A 367 -5.31 -34.48 43.10
N ASP A 368 -6.05 -34.18 44.17
CA ASP A 368 -5.54 -34.36 45.52
C ASP A 368 -6.62 -35.04 46.40
N THR A 369 -6.20 -36.15 46.98
CA THR A 369 -6.95 -37.08 47.79
C THR A 369 -6.90 -36.68 49.27
N SER A 370 -8.02 -36.65 49.99
CA SER A 370 -8.14 -37.21 51.36
C SER A 370 -9.52 -36.97 52.00
N ASP A 371 -10.24 -38.08 52.17
CA ASP A 371 -10.87 -38.59 53.41
C ASP A 371 -11.58 -37.62 54.39
N SER A 372 -12.91 -37.80 54.55
CA SER A 372 -13.49 -38.12 55.86
C SER A 372 -14.99 -38.47 55.79
N SER A 373 -15.28 -39.60 56.42
CA SER A 373 -16.55 -40.26 56.74
C SER A 373 -17.60 -39.41 57.47
N VAL A 374 -18.89 -39.59 57.14
CA VAL A 374 -20.07 -39.74 58.04
C VAL A 374 -21.32 -40.00 57.17
N GLU A 375 -21.86 -41.22 57.17
CA GLU A 375 -22.97 -41.73 58.01
C GLU A 375 -24.36 -41.60 57.40
N GLU A 376 -25.15 -42.63 57.69
CA GLU A 376 -26.38 -43.09 57.07
C GLU A 376 -27.60 -42.21 57.33
N GLY A 377 -28.63 -42.38 56.50
CA GLY A 377 -29.94 -41.81 56.72
C GLY A 377 -30.94 -42.18 55.64
N GLU A 378 -31.40 -43.44 55.66
CA GLU A 378 -32.71 -43.81 55.10
C GLU A 378 -33.80 -42.95 55.74
N ILE A 379 -34.80 -42.51 54.95
CA ILE A 379 -36.22 -42.54 55.32
C ILE A 379 -37.05 -42.50 54.01
N SER A 380 -37.97 -43.44 53.94
CA SER A 380 -38.99 -43.64 52.92
C SER A 380 -40.19 -42.70 53.13
N GLU A 381 -40.81 -42.22 52.05
CA GLU A 381 -42.18 -42.55 51.56
C GLU A 381 -42.53 -41.72 50.33
#